data_AF-A0A485KPZ3-F1
#
_entry.id   AF-A0A485KPZ3-F1
#
_cell.length_a   1.000
_cell.length_b   1.000
_cell.length_c   1.000
_cell.angle_alpha   90.00
_cell.angle_beta   90.00
_cell.angle_gamma   90.00
#
_symmetry.space_group_name_H-M   'P 1'
#
loop_
_entity.id
_entity.type
_entity.pdbx_description
1 polymer ?
#
loop_
_entity_poly.entity_id
_entity_poly.type
_entity_poly.pdbx_seq_one_letter_code
_entity_poly.pdbx_strand_id
1 'polypeptide(L)'
;MNDPFARLTSAPAPRKRRHEDSDEEETDPYANLPSATKVPCVEKFPSLTDKAAHNDIESRPMPTAARSDGVNNAGEAKTKTPLDVDQTIEKLHGYMLVDKKFAKASQLFGALLEEQCTAPKPTEARMTLLMETLASVLTSKKERVHDPKARGDFAALVRLVDKHRDALLRASAFESDVIDNWVVDAVLHNDLFTDDTYVFAKAAKQIAAHITGRRDEAVEMENLGDVDALDAVLLPCLRTLMTRHGSSWAKTSVEMVMGLCTARRLSFREAAARTEVDAWTSQIHQRRVAPMGKQSAAAEMRKNIVAYNETQTGIKVGKSNHPLYNKE
;
A
#
# COMPACT_ATOMS: atom_id res chain seq x y z
N MET A 1 -14.87 37.24 60.05
CA MET A 1 -14.25 35.91 59.94
C MET A 1 -14.21 35.59 58.45
N ASN A 2 -13.24 36.16 57.76
CA ASN A 2 -11.89 35.64 57.52
C ASN A 2 -11.89 34.68 56.34
N ASP A 3 -11.59 35.28 55.20
CA ASP A 3 -11.18 34.69 53.93
C ASP A 3 -9.69 34.34 54.02
N PRO A 4 -9.28 33.08 53.78
CA PRO A 4 -7.89 32.80 53.48
C PRO A 4 -7.78 31.73 52.40
N PHE A 5 -7.46 32.08 51.15
CA PHE A 5 -6.55 31.31 50.29
C PHE A 5 -6.34 32.02 48.94
N ALA A 6 -5.69 33.18 48.99
CA ALA A 6 -4.94 33.68 47.84
C ALA A 6 -3.62 32.90 47.75
N ARG A 7 -3.51 31.98 46.79
CA ARG A 7 -2.21 31.40 46.40
C ARG A 7 -1.93 31.69 44.93
N LEU A 8 -0.97 32.59 44.75
CA LEU A 8 -0.19 32.82 43.55
C LEU A 8 0.36 31.50 42.99
N THR A 9 0.06 31.21 41.72
CA THR A 9 0.83 30.25 40.92
C THR A 9 1.62 31.02 39.87
N SER A 10 2.94 31.03 40.11
CA SER A 10 3.99 31.60 39.28
C SER A 10 4.20 30.77 38.02
N ALA A 11 4.28 31.43 36.86
CA ALA A 11 4.68 30.84 35.59
C ALA A 11 6.16 30.38 35.60
N PRO A 12 6.52 29.23 35.02
CA PRO A 12 7.91 28.83 34.86
C PRO A 12 8.53 29.38 33.56
N ALA A 13 9.76 29.90 33.69
CA ALA A 13 10.61 30.43 32.63
C ALA A 13 11.17 29.34 31.67
N PRO A 14 11.60 29.71 30.44
CA PRO A 14 12.05 28.74 29.43
C PRO A 14 13.47 28.24 29.70
N ARG A 15 13.66 26.91 29.71
CA ARG A 15 14.99 26.27 29.82
C ARG A 15 15.67 26.18 28.45
N LYS A 16 16.91 26.69 28.42
CA LYS A 16 17.86 26.64 27.29
C LYS A 16 18.32 25.21 26.98
N ARG A 17 18.54 24.97 25.69
CA ARG A 17 19.13 23.79 25.04
C ARG A 17 20.50 23.41 25.64
N ARG A 18 20.77 22.10 25.74
CA ARG A 18 22.12 21.52 25.62
C ARG A 18 22.10 20.49 24.49
N HIS A 19 22.97 20.70 23.52
CA HIS A 19 23.45 19.68 22.60
C HIS A 19 24.45 18.83 23.38
N GLU A 20 24.25 17.52 23.39
CA GLU A 20 25.30 16.55 23.70
C GLU A 20 25.67 15.92 22.36
N ASP A 21 26.90 16.22 21.93
CA ASP A 21 27.62 15.47 20.91
C ASP A 21 28.10 14.17 21.56
N SER A 22 27.71 13.04 20.99
CA SER A 22 28.26 11.72 21.30
C SER A 22 28.95 11.20 20.06
N ASP A 23 30.27 11.31 20.03
CA ASP A 23 31.15 10.61 19.10
C ASP A 23 31.10 9.10 19.43
N GLU A 24 30.34 8.32 18.66
CA GLU A 24 30.44 6.86 18.68
C GLU A 24 31.40 6.42 17.57
N GLU A 25 32.55 5.88 17.99
CA GLU A 25 33.54 5.25 17.12
C GLU A 25 32.92 4.08 16.34
N GLU A 26 32.89 4.26 15.03
CA GLU A 26 32.39 3.34 14.01
C GLU A 26 33.35 2.15 13.83
N THR A 27 33.24 1.12 14.67
CA THR A 27 33.81 -0.21 14.35
C THR A 27 32.93 -0.89 13.32
N ASP A 28 33.29 -0.76 12.03
CA ASP A 28 32.68 -1.43 10.89
C ASP A 28 32.77 -2.98 11.04
N PRO A 29 31.65 -3.69 11.26
CA PRO A 29 31.62 -5.15 11.41
C PRO A 29 31.78 -5.89 10.07
N TYR A 30 31.95 -5.19 8.94
CA TYR A 30 32.08 -5.76 7.60
C TYR A 30 33.50 -5.77 7.02
N ALA A 31 34.51 -5.31 7.78
CA ALA A 31 35.92 -5.29 7.35
C ALA A 31 36.51 -6.67 6.97
N ASN A 32 35.83 -7.78 7.28
CA ASN A 32 36.31 -9.14 7.03
C ASN A 32 35.47 -9.96 6.04
N LEU A 33 34.62 -9.33 5.22
CA LEU A 33 33.94 -10.05 4.13
C LEU A 33 34.83 -10.13 2.88
N PRO A 34 34.99 -11.31 2.27
CA PRO A 34 35.75 -11.45 1.02
C PRO A 34 35.06 -10.65 -0.10
N SER A 35 35.78 -9.63 -0.60
CA SER A 35 35.33 -8.75 -1.67
C SER A 35 35.17 -9.53 -2.98
N ALA A 36 33.92 -9.86 -3.32
CA ALA A 36 33.57 -10.59 -4.53
C ALA A 36 32.67 -9.72 -5.41
N THR A 37 33.24 -8.75 -6.12
CA THR A 37 32.83 -8.35 -7.49
C THR A 37 33.74 -7.24 -8.03
N LYS A 38 34.82 -7.64 -8.73
CA LYS A 38 35.38 -6.83 -9.81
C LYS A 38 34.44 -7.00 -11.01
N VAL A 39 33.73 -5.95 -11.40
CA VAL A 39 33.13 -5.87 -12.73
C VAL A 39 33.81 -4.69 -13.45
N PRO A 40 34.40 -4.92 -14.64
CA PRO A 40 35.15 -3.90 -15.36
C PRO A 40 34.24 -2.80 -15.91
N CYS A 41 34.77 -1.59 -15.82
CA CYS A 41 34.28 -0.37 -16.45
C CYS A 41 34.22 -0.56 -17.98
N VAL A 42 33.06 -0.29 -18.60
CA VAL A 42 32.92 -0.19 -20.06
C VAL A 42 32.46 1.23 -20.41
N GLU A 43 33.28 1.85 -21.25
CA GLU A 43 33.17 3.20 -21.76
C GLU A 43 32.09 3.34 -22.85
N LYS A 44 31.44 4.50 -22.82
CA LYS A 44 30.94 5.34 -23.94
C LYS A 44 30.54 4.65 -25.26
N PHE A 45 29.24 4.68 -25.54
CA PHE A 45 28.69 4.55 -26.90
C PHE A 45 28.78 5.88 -27.67
N PRO A 46 29.19 5.83 -28.95
CA PRO A 46 28.66 6.69 -29.99
C PRO A 46 27.77 5.92 -30.99
N SER A 47 26.76 6.63 -31.47
CA SER A 47 25.84 6.27 -32.55
C SER A 47 26.56 6.12 -33.90
N LEU A 48 26.14 5.16 -34.74
CA LEU A 48 25.65 5.36 -36.13
C LEU A 48 25.62 4.05 -36.96
N THR A 49 24.45 3.83 -37.55
CA THR A 49 24.07 3.24 -38.86
C THR A 49 25.05 2.45 -39.75
N ASP A 50 24.46 1.39 -40.31
CA ASP A 50 24.54 0.86 -41.70
C ASP A 50 25.59 -0.20 -42.12
N LYS A 51 25.02 -1.37 -42.45
CA LYS A 51 25.18 -2.20 -43.67
C LYS A 51 26.54 -2.80 -44.07
N ALA A 52 26.51 -4.13 -44.03
CA ALA A 52 26.67 -5.07 -45.16
C ALA A 52 28.05 -5.68 -45.49
N ALA A 53 27.96 -7.00 -45.71
CA ALA A 53 28.62 -7.83 -46.72
C ALA A 53 29.96 -8.53 -46.39
N HIS A 54 29.85 -9.88 -46.32
CA HIS A 54 30.64 -10.91 -47.03
C HIS A 54 32.18 -10.87 -47.03
N ASN A 55 32.85 -11.88 -46.44
CA ASN A 55 33.33 -13.09 -47.12
C ASN A 55 34.35 -13.91 -46.30
N ASP A 56 34.09 -15.22 -46.23
CA ASP A 56 34.97 -16.37 -46.50
C ASP A 56 36.44 -16.49 -46.01
N ILE A 57 36.64 -17.62 -45.31
CA ILE A 57 37.61 -18.71 -45.57
C ILE A 57 39.07 -18.61 -45.05
N GLU A 58 39.44 -19.73 -44.41
CA GLU A 58 40.76 -20.39 -44.27
C GLU A 58 41.68 -20.19 -43.05
N SER A 59 41.92 -21.36 -42.42
CA SER A 59 43.22 -21.92 -42.04
C SER A 59 43.89 -21.58 -40.70
N ARG A 60 43.89 -22.61 -39.85
CA ARG A 60 44.86 -23.03 -38.80
C ARG A 60 46.33 -22.64 -39.13
N PRO A 61 47.24 -22.50 -38.13
CA PRO A 61 47.71 -23.64 -37.32
C PRO A 61 48.04 -23.36 -35.83
N MET A 62 48.11 -24.45 -35.04
CA MET A 62 48.79 -24.52 -33.72
C MET A 62 50.31 -24.32 -33.88
N PRO A 63 51.06 -23.89 -32.85
CA PRO A 63 51.60 -24.75 -31.77
C PRO A 63 51.63 -23.98 -30.41
N THR A 64 51.98 -24.47 -29.22
CA THR A 64 52.88 -25.54 -28.76
C THR A 64 52.58 -25.76 -27.27
N ALA A 65 52.83 -26.97 -26.79
CA ALA A 65 52.73 -27.35 -25.39
C ALA A 65 53.74 -26.63 -24.49
N ALA A 66 53.31 -26.27 -23.27
CA ALA A 66 54.18 -26.21 -22.11
C ALA A 66 53.42 -26.73 -20.88
N ARG A 67 53.94 -27.82 -20.32
CA ARG A 67 53.56 -28.43 -19.05
C ARG A 67 53.99 -27.53 -17.90
N SER A 68 53.16 -27.41 -16.87
CA SER A 68 53.63 -27.30 -15.48
C SER A 68 52.50 -27.67 -14.52
N ASP A 69 52.60 -28.88 -14.01
CA ASP A 69 52.40 -29.31 -12.63
C ASP A 69 51.40 -28.55 -11.73
N GLY A 70 50.31 -29.24 -11.42
CA GLY A 70 49.95 -29.62 -10.06
C GLY A 70 49.76 -28.52 -9.02
N VAL A 71 48.51 -28.09 -8.83
CA VAL A 71 47.98 -27.87 -7.47
C VAL A 71 46.57 -28.45 -7.42
N ASN A 72 46.44 -29.52 -6.65
CA ASN A 72 45.18 -30.07 -6.20
C ASN A 72 44.40 -29.00 -5.44
N ASN A 73 43.32 -28.49 -6.02
CA ASN A 73 42.20 -27.98 -5.24
C ASN A 73 41.00 -28.85 -5.56
N ALA A 74 40.97 -30.00 -4.90
CA ALA A 74 39.72 -30.69 -4.60
C ALA A 74 38.91 -29.76 -3.70
N GLY A 75 38.22 -28.80 -4.33
CA GLY A 75 37.09 -28.13 -3.72
C GLY A 75 36.04 -29.19 -3.52
N GLU A 76 35.97 -29.73 -2.31
CA GLU A 76 34.84 -30.52 -1.84
C GLU A 76 33.56 -29.81 -2.29
N ALA A 77 32.89 -30.42 -3.27
CA ALA A 77 31.53 -30.09 -3.59
C ALA A 77 30.76 -30.33 -2.31
N LYS A 78 30.49 -29.25 -1.55
CA LYS A 78 29.56 -29.26 -0.43
C LYS A 78 28.28 -29.87 -0.97
N THR A 79 28.08 -31.13 -0.61
CA THR A 79 26.84 -31.86 -0.72
C THR A 79 25.77 -30.92 -0.17
N LYS A 80 24.93 -30.39 -1.07
CA LYS A 80 23.82 -29.54 -0.70
C LYS A 80 22.90 -30.40 0.18
N THR A 81 23.06 -30.29 1.48
CA THR A 81 22.09 -30.81 2.44
C THR A 81 20.73 -30.31 1.99
N PRO A 82 19.71 -31.19 1.86
CA PRO A 82 18.38 -30.75 1.51
C PRO A 82 17.99 -29.65 2.50
N LEU A 83 17.67 -28.47 1.96
CA LEU A 83 17.29 -27.32 2.78
C LEU A 83 16.05 -27.74 3.56
N ASP A 84 16.16 -27.77 4.88
CA ASP A 84 15.01 -28.03 5.73
C ASP A 84 14.07 -26.82 5.63
N VAL A 85 12.94 -27.03 4.95
CA VAL A 85 11.95 -25.98 4.67
C VAL A 85 11.29 -25.51 5.97
N ASP A 86 11.07 -26.39 6.95
CA ASP A 86 10.44 -26.03 8.24
C ASP A 86 11.35 -25.08 9.01
N GLN A 87 12.63 -25.44 9.15
CA GLN A 87 13.63 -24.59 9.80
C GLN A 87 13.85 -23.27 9.04
N THR A 88 13.69 -23.29 7.71
CA THR A 88 13.83 -22.07 6.90
C THR A 88 12.65 -21.13 7.14
N ILE A 89 11.43 -21.65 7.23
CA ILE A 89 10.23 -20.87 7.58
C ILE A 89 10.40 -20.25 8.98
N GLU A 90 10.82 -21.03 9.97
CA GLU A 90 11.03 -20.55 11.34
C GLU A 90 12.11 -19.45 11.42
N LYS A 91 13.25 -19.62 10.73
CA LYS A 91 14.29 -18.58 10.65
C LYS A 91 13.79 -17.31 9.99
N LEU A 92 13.03 -17.44 8.89
CA LEU A 92 12.46 -16.29 8.19
C LEU A 92 11.40 -15.59 9.03
N HIS A 93 10.57 -16.33 9.77
CA HIS A 93 9.63 -15.77 10.75
C HIS A 93 10.34 -14.85 11.75
N GLY A 94 11.41 -15.35 12.40
CA GLY A 94 12.20 -14.55 13.33
C GLY A 94 12.79 -13.29 12.69
N TYR A 95 13.25 -13.36 11.43
CA TYR A 95 13.74 -12.18 10.71
C TYR A 95 12.64 -11.22 10.27
N MET A 96 11.45 -11.71 9.92
CA MET A 96 10.30 -10.87 9.59
C MET A 96 9.81 -10.10 10.83
N LEU A 97 10.01 -10.64 12.04
CA LEU A 97 9.73 -9.92 13.28
C LEU A 97 10.74 -8.79 13.57
N VAL A 98 11.90 -8.74 12.91
CA VAL A 98 12.90 -7.67 13.07
C VAL A 98 12.75 -6.62 11.98
N ASP A 99 12.43 -5.37 12.34
CA ASP A 99 12.15 -4.29 11.37
C ASP A 99 13.25 -4.05 10.34
N LYS A 100 14.52 -4.00 10.79
CA LYS A 100 15.67 -3.80 9.91
C LYS A 100 15.87 -4.94 8.90
N LYS A 101 15.34 -6.13 9.20
CA LYS A 101 15.47 -7.34 8.36
C LYS A 101 14.21 -7.68 7.59
N PHE A 102 13.08 -7.07 7.95
CA PHE A 102 11.76 -7.41 7.43
C PHE A 102 11.72 -7.39 5.91
N ALA A 103 12.12 -6.30 5.27
CA ALA A 103 12.05 -6.14 3.81
C ALA A 103 12.74 -7.29 3.05
N LYS A 104 13.93 -7.70 3.50
CA LYS A 104 14.64 -8.82 2.85
C LYS A 104 14.03 -10.18 3.21
N ALA A 105 13.63 -10.35 4.47
CA ALA A 105 13.05 -11.60 4.94
C ALA A 105 11.68 -11.88 4.30
N SER A 106 10.83 -10.87 4.13
CA SER A 106 9.51 -10.98 3.50
C SER A 106 9.61 -11.38 2.03
N GLN A 107 10.60 -10.85 1.30
CA GLN A 107 10.88 -11.25 -0.09
C GLN A 107 11.32 -12.71 -0.19
N LEU A 108 12.23 -13.14 0.69
CA LEU A 108 12.70 -14.53 0.73
C LEU A 108 11.57 -15.49 1.13
N PHE A 109 10.78 -15.10 2.12
CA PHE A 109 9.60 -15.85 2.55
C PHE A 109 8.56 -15.92 1.43
N GLY A 110 8.33 -14.83 0.69
CA GLY A 110 7.45 -14.81 -0.46
C GLY A 110 7.89 -15.78 -1.56
N ALA A 111 9.17 -15.79 -1.91
CA ALA A 111 9.71 -16.75 -2.89
C ALA A 111 9.51 -18.20 -2.43
N LEU A 112 9.75 -18.47 -1.14
CA LEU A 112 9.51 -19.79 -0.56
C LEU A 112 8.01 -20.16 -0.60
N LEU A 113 7.12 -19.23 -0.26
CA LEU A 113 5.68 -19.43 -0.30
C LEU A 113 5.21 -19.78 -1.71
N GLU A 114 5.66 -19.05 -2.74
CA GLU A 114 5.32 -19.32 -4.14
C GLU A 114 5.82 -20.71 -4.58
N GLU A 115 7.05 -21.07 -4.22
CA GLU A 115 7.60 -22.41 -4.48
C GLU A 115 6.75 -23.52 -3.83
N GLN A 116 6.38 -23.35 -2.56
CA GLN A 116 5.58 -24.36 -1.84
C GLN A 116 4.14 -24.43 -2.37
N CYS A 117 3.54 -23.32 -2.79
CA CYS A 117 2.18 -23.29 -3.33
C CYS A 117 2.09 -23.86 -4.75
N THR A 118 3.18 -23.81 -5.51
CA THR A 118 3.26 -24.33 -6.89
C THR A 118 3.84 -25.74 -6.97
N ALA A 119 4.27 -26.30 -5.84
CA ALA A 119 4.76 -27.67 -5.77
C ALA A 119 3.70 -28.68 -6.25
N PRO A 120 4.10 -29.82 -6.87
CA PRO A 120 3.15 -30.81 -7.41
C PRO A 120 2.23 -31.43 -6.35
N LYS A 121 2.67 -31.46 -5.09
CA LYS A 121 1.95 -32.01 -3.94
C LYS A 121 2.21 -31.13 -2.71
N PRO A 122 1.55 -29.96 -2.61
CA PRO A 122 1.67 -29.13 -1.42
C PRO A 122 1.09 -29.89 -0.23
N THR A 123 1.84 -29.95 0.86
CA THR A 123 1.41 -30.65 2.07
C THR A 123 0.56 -29.70 2.92
N GLU A 124 -0.56 -30.19 3.46
CA GLU A 124 -1.43 -29.39 4.32
C GLU A 124 -0.66 -28.74 5.48
N ALA A 125 0.14 -29.53 6.21
CA ALA A 125 0.98 -29.03 7.30
C ALA A 125 1.90 -27.87 6.89
N ARG A 126 2.42 -27.90 5.64
CA ARG A 126 3.27 -26.84 5.09
C ARG A 126 2.48 -25.57 4.85
N MET A 127 1.27 -25.70 4.27
CA MET A 127 0.39 -24.56 4.01
C MET A 127 -0.08 -23.93 5.33
N THR A 128 -0.44 -24.76 6.32
CA THR A 128 -0.78 -24.30 7.67
C THR A 128 0.36 -23.51 8.30
N LEU A 129 1.60 -24.05 8.27
CA LEU A 129 2.77 -23.37 8.83
C LEU A 129 3.05 -22.02 8.16
N LEU A 130 2.89 -21.91 6.84
CA LEU A 130 3.04 -20.65 6.11
C LEU A 130 1.99 -19.63 6.54
N MET A 131 0.72 -20.06 6.65
CA MET A 131 -0.38 -19.20 7.08
C MET A 131 -0.25 -18.76 8.53
N GLU A 132 0.14 -19.64 9.45
CA GLU A 132 0.43 -19.31 10.85
C GLU A 132 1.57 -18.30 10.99
N THR A 133 2.64 -18.51 10.21
CA THR A 133 3.78 -17.60 10.15
C THR A 133 3.34 -16.20 9.72
N LEU A 134 2.52 -16.10 8.68
CA LEU A 134 1.98 -14.83 8.19
C LEU A 134 1.03 -14.17 9.18
N ALA A 135 0.09 -14.93 9.75
CA ALA A 135 -0.85 -14.45 10.76
C ALA A 135 -0.11 -13.87 11.97
N SER A 136 0.92 -14.57 12.44
CA SER A 136 1.80 -14.13 13.51
C SER A 136 2.49 -12.81 13.17
N VAL A 137 3.13 -12.72 11.99
CA VAL A 137 3.85 -11.50 11.57
C VAL A 137 2.91 -10.31 11.44
N LEU A 138 1.76 -10.46 10.78
CA LEU A 138 0.78 -9.39 10.57
C LEU A 138 0.18 -8.92 11.90
N THR A 139 -0.11 -9.85 12.83
CA THR A 139 -0.62 -9.51 14.16
C THR A 139 0.43 -8.78 15.00
N SER A 140 1.66 -9.30 15.07
CA SER A 140 2.74 -8.69 15.85
C SER A 140 3.17 -7.33 15.30
N LYS A 141 2.95 -7.06 14.01
CA LYS A 141 3.37 -5.83 13.33
C LYS A 141 2.23 -4.95 12.88
N LYS A 142 1.05 -5.06 13.49
CA LYS A 142 -0.14 -4.28 13.11
C LYS A 142 0.14 -2.78 12.93
N GLU A 143 0.92 -2.17 13.82
CA GLU A 143 1.27 -0.73 13.72
C GLU A 143 2.26 -0.40 12.60
N ARG A 144 3.04 -1.38 12.12
CA ARG A 144 4.09 -1.21 11.11
C ARG A 144 3.60 -1.50 9.69
N VAL A 145 2.43 -2.15 9.54
CA VAL A 145 1.83 -2.49 8.23
C VAL A 145 1.69 -1.26 7.31
N HIS A 146 1.45 -0.08 7.88
CA HIS A 146 1.28 1.17 7.14
C HIS A 146 2.47 2.13 7.22
N ASP A 147 3.59 1.74 7.82
CA ASP A 147 4.80 2.57 7.83
C ASP A 147 5.27 2.81 6.38
N PRO A 148 5.49 4.07 5.95
CA PRO A 148 5.99 4.38 4.61
C PRO A 148 7.20 3.55 4.16
N LYS A 149 8.07 3.11 5.08
CA LYS A 149 9.26 2.30 4.78
C LYS A 149 8.97 0.81 4.57
N ALA A 150 7.89 0.28 5.13
CA ALA A 150 7.60 -1.16 5.13
C ALA A 150 6.30 -1.53 4.41
N ARG A 151 5.38 -0.57 4.22
CA ARG A 151 4.05 -0.80 3.64
C ARG A 151 4.09 -1.47 2.27
N GLY A 152 5.10 -1.15 1.46
CA GLY A 152 5.29 -1.76 0.14
C GLY A 152 5.61 -3.26 0.24
N ASP A 153 6.46 -3.64 1.18
CA ASP A 153 6.84 -5.03 1.42
C ASP A 153 5.67 -5.84 2.02
N PHE A 154 4.90 -5.26 2.95
CA PHE A 154 3.67 -5.88 3.47
C PHE A 154 2.62 -6.08 2.36
N ALA A 155 2.36 -5.05 1.56
CA ALA A 155 1.39 -5.13 0.47
C ALA A 155 1.81 -6.17 -0.58
N ALA A 156 3.11 -6.24 -0.91
CA ALA A 156 3.63 -7.24 -1.85
C ALA A 156 3.44 -8.67 -1.31
N LEU A 157 3.75 -8.88 -0.03
CA LEU A 157 3.58 -10.18 0.62
C LEU A 157 2.12 -10.62 0.64
N VAL A 158 1.20 -9.75 1.03
CA VAL A 158 -0.24 -10.08 1.09
C VAL A 158 -0.85 -10.27 -0.30
N ARG A 159 -0.44 -9.50 -1.32
CA ARG A 159 -0.84 -9.77 -2.70
C ARG A 159 -0.37 -11.14 -3.19
N LEU A 160 0.79 -11.60 -2.76
CA LEU A 160 1.28 -12.94 -3.08
C LEU A 160 0.44 -14.03 -2.40
N VAL A 161 0.07 -13.82 -1.13
CA VAL A 161 -0.86 -14.69 -0.39
C VAL A 161 -2.20 -14.80 -1.12
N ASP A 162 -2.78 -13.66 -1.50
CA ASP A 162 -4.04 -13.61 -2.23
C ASP A 162 -3.96 -14.31 -3.60
N LYS A 163 -2.84 -14.12 -4.33
CA LYS A 163 -2.57 -14.82 -5.60
C LYS A 163 -2.55 -16.35 -5.44
N HIS A 164 -2.07 -16.86 -4.31
CA HIS A 164 -1.96 -18.29 -4.03
C HIS A 164 -3.03 -18.79 -3.04
N ARG A 165 -4.13 -18.04 -2.89
CA ARG A 165 -5.23 -18.32 -1.97
C ARG A 165 -5.71 -19.77 -2.04
N ASP A 166 -6.01 -20.29 -3.23
CA ASP A 166 -6.54 -21.66 -3.39
C ASP A 166 -5.57 -22.76 -2.92
N ALA A 167 -4.26 -22.50 -2.99
CA ALA A 167 -3.27 -23.42 -2.46
C ALA A 167 -3.19 -23.32 -0.93
N LEU A 168 -3.21 -22.10 -0.40
CA LEU A 168 -3.07 -21.82 1.02
C LEU A 168 -4.32 -22.23 1.81
N LEU A 169 -5.53 -22.04 1.27
CA LEU A 169 -6.80 -22.44 1.89
C LEU A 169 -7.04 -23.97 1.85
N ARG A 170 -6.14 -24.75 1.24
CA ARG A 170 -6.11 -26.20 1.50
C ARG A 170 -5.61 -26.52 2.91
N ALA A 171 -4.96 -25.57 3.60
CA ALA A 171 -4.72 -25.64 5.03
C ALA A 171 -6.04 -25.52 5.78
N SER A 172 -6.43 -26.57 6.51
CA SER A 172 -7.76 -26.66 7.15
C SER A 172 -8.06 -25.63 8.23
N ALA A 173 -7.06 -24.91 8.74
CA ALA A 173 -7.21 -24.03 9.90
C ALA A 173 -7.56 -22.56 9.57
N PHE A 174 -7.52 -22.16 8.29
CA PHE A 174 -7.73 -20.76 7.89
C PHE A 174 -8.90 -20.63 6.93
N GLU A 175 -9.78 -19.68 7.21
CA GLU A 175 -10.90 -19.35 6.33
C GLU A 175 -10.50 -18.28 5.31
N SER A 176 -11.20 -18.25 4.16
CA SER A 176 -10.99 -17.25 3.10
C SER A 176 -11.06 -15.81 3.63
N ASP A 177 -11.94 -15.61 4.60
CA ASP A 177 -12.21 -14.34 5.26
C ASP A 177 -11.00 -13.72 5.96
N VAL A 178 -10.06 -14.55 6.41
CA VAL A 178 -8.80 -14.11 7.02
C VAL A 178 -7.92 -13.42 5.98
N ILE A 179 -7.79 -14.01 4.80
CA ILE A 179 -6.99 -13.44 3.70
C ILE A 179 -7.65 -12.15 3.20
N ASP A 180 -8.99 -12.12 3.08
CA ASP A 180 -9.72 -10.92 2.70
C ASP A 180 -9.47 -9.76 3.66
N ASN A 181 -9.48 -10.02 4.98
CA ASN A 181 -9.19 -9.00 5.98
C ASN A 181 -7.75 -8.49 5.85
N TRP A 182 -6.78 -9.37 5.58
CA TRP A 182 -5.40 -8.96 5.30
C TRP A 182 -5.28 -8.13 4.02
N VAL A 183 -6.03 -8.46 2.98
CA VAL A 183 -6.05 -7.67 1.74
C VAL A 183 -6.61 -6.27 2.00
N VAL A 184 -7.72 -6.14 2.72
CA VAL A 184 -8.27 -4.84 3.10
C VAL A 184 -7.25 -4.02 3.87
N ASP A 185 -6.63 -4.60 4.89
CA ASP A 185 -5.68 -3.93 5.78
C ASP A 185 -4.33 -3.63 5.08
N ALA A 186 -3.59 -4.65 4.66
CA ALA A 186 -2.23 -4.48 4.17
C ALA A 186 -2.12 -4.04 2.70
N VAL A 187 -3.19 -4.16 1.90
CA VAL A 187 -3.16 -3.79 0.48
C VAL A 187 -4.04 -2.57 0.22
N LEU A 188 -5.35 -2.68 0.44
CA LEU A 188 -6.28 -1.61 0.07
C LEU A 188 -6.04 -0.35 0.88
N HIS A 189 -5.84 -0.46 2.20
CA HIS A 189 -5.51 0.68 3.05
C HIS A 189 -4.20 1.33 2.59
N ASN A 190 -3.18 0.52 2.29
CA ASN A 190 -1.89 1.03 1.83
C ASN A 190 -1.99 1.76 0.48
N ASP A 191 -2.85 1.28 -0.43
CA ASP A 191 -3.14 1.92 -1.71
C ASP A 191 -3.90 3.25 -1.55
N LEU A 192 -4.47 3.58 -0.37
CA LEU A 192 -5.05 4.90 -0.08
C LEU A 192 -4.02 6.00 0.23
N PHE A 193 -2.78 5.64 0.54
CA PHE A 193 -1.72 6.61 0.83
C PHE A 193 -0.93 7.07 -0.41
N THR A 194 -1.45 6.78 -1.59
CA THR A 194 -0.91 7.25 -2.87
C THR A 194 -1.51 8.58 -3.29
N ASP A 195 -0.81 9.31 -4.15
CA ASP A 195 -1.35 10.46 -4.88
C ASP A 195 -1.74 10.08 -6.34
N ASP A 196 -1.54 8.82 -6.72
CA ASP A 196 -2.04 8.27 -7.98
C ASP A 196 -3.58 8.13 -7.92
N THR A 197 -4.26 8.95 -8.72
CA THR A 197 -5.73 9.00 -8.73
C THR A 197 -6.36 7.67 -9.13
N TYR A 198 -5.73 6.90 -10.02
CA TYR A 198 -6.26 5.62 -10.47
C TYR A 198 -6.14 4.57 -9.38
N VAL A 199 -4.97 4.45 -8.75
CA VAL A 199 -4.74 3.49 -7.66
C VAL A 199 -5.67 3.80 -6.48
N PHE A 200 -5.76 5.08 -6.08
CA PHE A 200 -6.65 5.50 -4.99
C PHE A 200 -8.12 5.19 -5.30
N ALA A 201 -8.60 5.55 -6.50
CA ALA A 201 -9.99 5.31 -6.88
C ALA A 201 -10.31 3.82 -6.97
N LYS A 202 -9.36 2.98 -7.39
CA LYS A 202 -9.50 1.53 -7.41
C LYS A 202 -9.63 0.97 -6.00
N ALA A 203 -8.74 1.37 -5.08
CA ALA A 203 -8.81 0.94 -3.68
C ALA A 203 -10.12 1.37 -3.01
N ALA A 204 -10.56 2.62 -3.21
CA ALA A 204 -11.83 3.11 -2.70
C ALA A 204 -13.04 2.29 -3.21
N LYS A 205 -13.04 1.88 -4.49
CA LYS A 205 -14.08 1.02 -5.05
C LYS A 205 -14.07 -0.39 -4.45
N GLN A 206 -12.90 -0.97 -4.22
CA GLN A 206 -12.78 -2.28 -3.59
C GLN A 206 -13.25 -2.23 -2.12
N ILE A 207 -12.89 -1.18 -1.37
CA ILE A 207 -13.42 -0.94 -0.03
C ILE A 207 -14.95 -0.81 -0.04
N ALA A 208 -15.51 -0.06 -1.00
CA ALA A 208 -16.95 0.02 -1.18
C ALA A 208 -17.59 -1.37 -1.41
N ALA A 209 -16.96 -2.21 -2.23
CA ALA A 209 -17.43 -3.56 -2.49
C ALA A 209 -17.41 -4.45 -1.23
N HIS A 210 -16.40 -4.34 -0.36
CA HIS A 210 -16.39 -5.04 0.93
C HIS A 210 -17.52 -4.58 1.87
N ILE A 211 -17.86 -3.28 1.85
CA ILE A 211 -18.98 -2.74 2.63
C ILE A 211 -20.31 -3.29 2.11
N THR A 212 -20.54 -3.26 0.79
CA THR A 212 -21.84 -3.63 0.20
C THR A 212 -22.01 -5.14 -0.02
N GLY A 213 -20.91 -5.90 0.02
CA GLY A 213 -20.90 -7.35 -0.13
C GLY A 213 -20.81 -8.00 1.25
N ARG A 214 -19.60 -8.45 1.60
CA ARG A 214 -19.36 -9.26 2.81
C ARG A 214 -19.87 -8.62 4.10
N ARG A 215 -19.66 -7.31 4.31
CA ARG A 215 -20.12 -6.67 5.55
C ARG A 215 -21.64 -6.64 5.66
N ASP A 216 -22.35 -6.30 4.58
CA ASP A 216 -23.82 -6.32 4.56
C ASP A 216 -24.33 -7.75 4.77
N GLU A 217 -23.73 -8.74 4.10
CA GLU A 217 -24.06 -10.16 4.28
C GLU A 217 -23.84 -10.62 5.74
N ALA A 218 -22.73 -10.24 6.36
CA ALA A 218 -22.45 -10.56 7.76
C ALA A 218 -23.46 -9.94 8.73
N VAL A 219 -23.94 -8.71 8.44
CA VAL A 219 -25.01 -8.07 9.22
C VAL A 219 -26.35 -8.81 9.02
N GLU A 220 -26.70 -9.18 7.79
CA GLU A 220 -27.92 -9.92 7.46
C GLU A 220 -27.94 -11.31 8.10
N MET A 221 -26.79 -11.99 8.16
CA MET A 221 -26.63 -13.28 8.81
C MET A 221 -26.48 -13.19 10.33
N GLU A 222 -26.53 -11.99 10.92
CA GLU A 222 -26.29 -11.73 12.34
C GLU A 222 -24.93 -12.29 12.83
N ASN A 223 -23.94 -12.42 11.93
CA ASN A 223 -22.60 -12.88 12.27
C ASN A 223 -21.79 -11.73 12.88
N LEU A 224 -22.08 -11.43 14.14
CA LEU A 224 -21.48 -10.31 14.86
C LEU A 224 -19.95 -10.38 14.95
N GLY A 225 -19.38 -11.59 14.97
CA GLY A 225 -17.94 -11.79 14.98
C GLY A 225 -17.29 -11.31 13.68
N ASP A 226 -17.90 -11.63 12.54
CA ASP A 226 -17.40 -11.20 11.24
C ASP A 226 -17.59 -9.69 11.03
N VAL A 227 -18.74 -9.14 11.47
CA VAL A 227 -18.97 -7.68 11.45
C VAL A 227 -17.89 -6.95 12.25
N ASP A 228 -17.55 -7.42 13.45
CA ASP A 228 -16.50 -6.82 14.28
C ASP A 228 -15.12 -6.92 13.60
N ALA A 229 -14.80 -8.07 13.00
CA ALA A 229 -13.54 -8.29 12.30
C ALA A 229 -13.40 -7.37 11.07
N LEU A 230 -14.48 -7.20 10.31
CA LEU A 230 -14.54 -6.30 9.16
C LEU A 230 -14.48 -4.83 9.59
N ASP A 231 -15.23 -4.43 10.61
CA ASP A 231 -15.20 -3.05 11.12
C ASP A 231 -13.80 -2.68 11.63
N ALA A 232 -13.07 -3.63 12.22
CA ALA A 232 -11.69 -3.44 12.69
C ALA A 232 -10.70 -3.09 11.57
N VAL A 233 -10.91 -3.57 10.35
CA VAL A 233 -10.06 -3.27 9.18
C VAL A 233 -10.63 -2.16 8.28
N LEU A 234 -11.96 -2.02 8.20
CA LEU A 234 -12.62 -1.01 7.37
C LEU A 234 -12.56 0.38 7.99
N LEU A 235 -12.78 0.54 9.30
CA LEU A 235 -12.80 1.87 9.93
C LEU A 235 -11.47 2.65 9.75
N PRO A 236 -10.28 2.04 9.90
CA PRO A 236 -9.00 2.68 9.56
C PRO A 236 -8.91 3.13 8.09
N CYS A 237 -9.41 2.32 7.16
CA CYS A 237 -9.49 2.67 5.74
C CYS A 237 -10.39 3.89 5.52
N LEU A 238 -11.57 3.91 6.15
CA LEU A 238 -12.55 4.99 6.05
C LEU A 238 -12.00 6.32 6.59
N ARG A 239 -11.29 6.28 7.73
CA ARG A 239 -10.55 7.45 8.26
C ARG A 239 -9.56 7.99 7.24
N THR A 240 -8.79 7.09 6.63
CA THR A 240 -7.77 7.46 5.63
C THR A 240 -8.39 8.07 4.37
N LEU A 241 -9.48 7.49 3.86
CA LEU A 241 -10.27 8.08 2.78
C LEU A 241 -10.71 9.50 3.14
N MET A 242 -11.27 9.69 4.34
CA MET A 242 -11.77 11.00 4.74
C MET A 242 -10.67 12.07 4.84
N THR A 243 -9.44 11.69 5.22
CA THR A 243 -8.31 12.63 5.20
C THR A 243 -8.05 13.21 3.80
N ARG A 244 -8.38 12.46 2.74
CA ARG A 244 -8.21 12.88 1.34
C ARG A 244 -9.41 13.63 0.77
N HIS A 245 -10.52 13.78 1.50
CA HIS A 245 -11.72 14.48 1.03
C HIS A 245 -11.47 15.95 0.62
N GLY A 246 -10.43 16.59 1.16
CA GLY A 246 -10.03 17.95 0.75
C GLY A 246 -9.44 18.06 -0.65
N SER A 247 -9.00 16.93 -1.23
CA SER A 247 -8.36 16.90 -2.54
C SER A 247 -9.42 16.74 -3.64
N SER A 248 -9.43 17.64 -4.62
CA SER A 248 -10.42 17.61 -5.72
C SER A 248 -10.41 16.31 -6.51
N TRP A 249 -9.23 15.71 -6.71
CA TRP A 249 -9.07 14.46 -7.44
C TRP A 249 -9.59 13.22 -6.68
N ALA A 250 -9.62 13.26 -5.35
CA ALA A 250 -10.09 12.16 -4.49
C ALA A 250 -11.57 12.29 -4.09
N LYS A 251 -12.11 13.51 -4.16
CA LYS A 251 -13.40 13.88 -3.58
C LYS A 251 -14.54 12.93 -3.95
N THR A 252 -14.69 12.62 -5.24
CA THR A 252 -15.79 11.76 -5.74
C THR A 252 -15.70 10.34 -5.15
N SER A 253 -14.49 9.76 -5.12
CA SER A 253 -14.29 8.42 -4.52
C SER A 253 -14.57 8.42 -3.02
N VAL A 254 -14.16 9.47 -2.30
CA VAL A 254 -14.43 9.57 -0.86
C VAL A 254 -15.92 9.75 -0.58
N GLU A 255 -16.59 10.70 -1.24
CA GLU A 255 -18.03 10.93 -1.06
C GLU A 255 -18.87 9.70 -1.43
N MET A 256 -18.48 8.93 -2.44
CA MET A 256 -19.11 7.66 -2.80
C MET A 256 -19.07 6.67 -1.62
N VAL A 257 -17.89 6.42 -1.05
CA VAL A 257 -17.74 5.47 0.07
C VAL A 257 -18.46 5.99 1.33
N MET A 258 -18.28 7.26 1.67
CA MET A 258 -18.94 7.85 2.85
C MET A 258 -20.47 7.84 2.74
N GLY A 259 -21.01 7.99 1.53
CA GLY A 259 -22.44 7.84 1.27
C GLY A 259 -22.96 6.44 1.62
N LEU A 260 -22.19 5.40 1.30
CA LEU A 260 -22.52 4.02 1.67
C LEU A 260 -22.51 3.82 3.19
N CYS A 261 -21.51 4.38 3.88
CA CYS A 261 -21.42 4.34 5.35
C CYS A 261 -22.60 5.09 6.00
N THR A 262 -22.99 6.24 5.45
CA THR A 262 -24.12 7.03 5.93
C THR A 262 -25.43 6.24 5.84
N ALA A 263 -25.67 5.58 4.70
CA ALA A 263 -26.84 4.73 4.50
C ALA A 263 -26.87 3.53 5.49
N ARG A 264 -25.69 3.04 5.87
CA ARG A 264 -25.49 1.90 6.78
C ARG A 264 -25.23 2.31 8.22
N ARG A 265 -25.39 3.59 8.59
CA ARG A 265 -25.04 4.14 9.90
C ARG A 265 -25.54 3.26 11.06
N LEU A 266 -26.79 2.79 11.00
CA LEU A 266 -27.39 2.02 12.09
C LEU A 266 -26.83 0.59 12.23
N SER A 267 -26.15 0.07 11.20
CA SER A 267 -25.51 -1.25 11.21
C SER A 267 -24.12 -1.25 11.85
N PHE A 268 -23.56 -0.08 12.18
CA PHE A 268 -22.33 -0.02 12.96
C PHE A 268 -22.66 -0.24 14.44
N ARG A 269 -22.07 -1.28 15.03
CA ARG A 269 -22.39 -1.68 16.41
C ARG A 269 -21.86 -0.65 17.42
N GLU A 270 -20.60 -0.25 17.26
CA GLU A 270 -19.95 0.69 18.15
C GLU A 270 -20.58 2.09 18.02
N ALA A 271 -20.97 2.67 19.16
CA ALA A 271 -21.49 4.04 19.19
C ALA A 271 -20.45 5.04 18.67
N ALA A 272 -19.16 4.82 18.97
CA ALA A 272 -18.07 5.66 18.48
C ALA A 272 -18.00 5.68 16.95
N ALA A 273 -18.10 4.51 16.29
CA ALA A 273 -18.12 4.42 14.83
C ALA A 273 -19.32 5.17 14.21
N ARG A 274 -20.50 5.06 14.81
CA ARG A 274 -21.70 5.80 14.35
C ARG A 274 -21.53 7.31 14.46
N THR A 275 -21.00 7.78 15.59
CA THR A 275 -20.70 9.20 15.80
C THR A 275 -19.65 9.70 14.80
N GLU A 276 -18.66 8.88 14.46
CA GLU A 276 -17.65 9.22 13.47
C GLU A 276 -18.24 9.35 12.06
N VAL A 277 -19.12 8.41 11.66
CA VAL A 277 -19.86 8.47 10.39
C VAL A 277 -20.76 9.73 10.33
N ASP A 278 -21.44 10.08 11.42
CA ASP A 278 -22.27 11.29 11.50
C ASP A 278 -21.44 12.56 11.34
N ALA A 279 -20.25 12.58 11.94
CA ALA A 279 -19.31 13.69 11.82
C ALA A 279 -18.82 13.85 10.38
N TRP A 280 -18.44 12.75 9.71
CA TRP A 280 -18.04 12.78 8.29
C TRP A 280 -19.17 13.24 7.38
N THR A 281 -20.39 12.73 7.60
CA THR A 281 -21.59 13.14 6.85
C THR A 281 -21.84 14.64 6.98
N SER A 282 -21.77 15.16 8.21
CA SER A 282 -21.92 16.58 8.50
C SER A 282 -20.83 17.41 7.83
N GLN A 283 -19.57 16.96 7.88
CA GLN A 283 -18.43 17.64 7.26
C GLN A 283 -18.58 17.72 5.73
N ILE A 284 -19.03 16.65 5.07
CA ILE A 284 -19.29 16.63 3.63
C ILE A 284 -20.43 17.60 3.30
N HIS A 285 -21.54 17.55 4.05
CA HIS A 285 -22.68 18.44 3.85
C HIS A 285 -22.31 19.92 4.03
N GLN A 286 -21.61 20.26 5.12
CA GLN A 286 -21.13 21.62 5.38
C GLN A 286 -20.25 22.14 4.25
N ARG A 287 -19.36 21.32 3.68
CA ARG A 287 -18.52 21.72 2.54
C ARG A 287 -19.30 21.92 1.24
N ARG A 288 -20.43 21.24 1.07
CA ARG A 288 -21.32 21.40 -0.09
C ARG A 288 -22.17 22.66 0.02
N VAL A 289 -22.62 22.99 1.24
CA VAL A 289 -23.51 24.14 1.52
C VAL A 289 -22.72 25.41 1.85
N ALA A 290 -21.50 25.30 2.34
CA ALA A 290 -20.66 26.46 2.64
C ALA A 290 -20.58 27.34 1.39
N PRO A 291 -20.94 28.63 1.50
CA PRO A 291 -20.83 29.55 0.38
C PRO A 291 -19.39 29.45 -0.12
N MET A 292 -19.22 29.24 -1.43
CA MET A 292 -17.91 29.15 -2.08
C MET A 292 -17.20 30.50 -1.94
N GLY A 293 -16.68 30.76 -0.74
CA GLY A 293 -16.04 32.00 -0.39
C GLY A 293 -14.88 32.21 -1.34
N LYS A 294 -15.04 33.18 -2.23
CA LYS A 294 -14.05 33.65 -3.21
C LYS A 294 -13.82 32.76 -4.45
N GLN A 295 -14.81 32.00 -4.93
CA GLN A 295 -14.94 31.95 -6.38
C GLN A 295 -15.46 33.33 -6.78
N SER A 296 -14.54 34.23 -7.17
CA SER A 296 -14.90 35.54 -7.70
C SER A 296 -16.00 35.32 -8.74
N ALA A 297 -17.07 36.14 -8.72
CA ALA A 297 -18.13 36.08 -9.73
C ALA A 297 -17.56 36.04 -11.16
N ALA A 298 -16.35 36.57 -11.36
CA ALA A 298 -15.57 36.47 -12.60
C ALA A 298 -15.19 35.03 -13.03
N ALA A 299 -14.94 34.10 -12.10
CA ALA A 299 -14.63 32.69 -12.40
C ALA A 299 -15.88 31.89 -12.75
N GLU A 300 -17.02 32.23 -12.15
CA GLU A 300 -18.32 31.62 -12.47
C GLU A 300 -18.86 32.12 -13.81
N MET A 301 -18.68 33.41 -14.15
CA MET A 301 -19.00 33.95 -15.48
C MET A 301 -18.18 33.30 -16.61
N ARG A 302 -16.96 32.82 -16.35
CA ARG A 302 -16.12 32.16 -17.37
C ARG A 302 -16.61 30.77 -17.78
N LYS A 303 -17.44 30.10 -16.97
CA LYS A 303 -18.02 28.80 -17.34
C LYS A 303 -19.20 28.92 -18.32
N ASN A 304 -19.77 30.13 -18.44
CA ASN A 304 -20.85 30.43 -19.39
C ASN A 304 -20.37 31.12 -20.68
N ILE A 305 -19.07 31.37 -20.84
CA ILE A 305 -18.52 31.81 -22.12
C ILE A 305 -18.31 30.56 -22.97
N VAL A 306 -19.38 30.16 -23.65
CA VAL A 306 -19.27 29.33 -24.85
C VAL A 306 -18.37 30.10 -25.81
N ALA A 307 -17.19 29.57 -26.11
CA ALA A 307 -16.40 30.07 -27.22
C ALA A 307 -17.24 29.87 -28.49
N TYR A 308 -17.87 30.95 -28.94
CA TYR A 308 -18.49 31.01 -30.25
C TYR A 308 -17.35 30.86 -31.26
N ASN A 309 -17.18 29.65 -31.81
CA ASN A 309 -16.35 29.48 -33.00
C ASN A 309 -16.98 30.33 -34.11
N GLU A 310 -16.26 31.36 -34.55
CA GLU A 310 -16.59 32.23 -35.69
C GLU A 310 -16.59 31.46 -37.01
N THR A 311 -17.55 30.56 -37.27
CA THR A 311 -17.75 30.02 -38.63
C THR A 311 -19.18 29.63 -38.98
N GLN A 312 -20.22 30.07 -38.26
CA GLN A 312 -21.59 29.85 -38.73
C GLN A 312 -22.51 31.06 -38.55
N THR A 313 -22.63 31.81 -39.64
CA THR A 313 -23.75 32.70 -39.94
C THR A 313 -25.07 31.92 -39.88
N GLY A 314 -25.88 32.22 -38.87
CA GLY A 314 -27.23 31.69 -38.73
C GLY A 314 -27.99 32.46 -37.66
N ILE A 315 -28.55 33.61 -38.02
CA ILE A 315 -29.38 34.43 -37.15
C ILE A 315 -30.62 33.60 -36.73
N LYS A 316 -30.64 33.13 -35.48
CA LYS A 316 -31.87 32.79 -34.76
C LYS A 316 -32.03 33.80 -33.63
N VAL A 317 -32.88 34.80 -33.88
CA VAL A 317 -33.38 35.71 -32.86
C VAL A 317 -34.21 34.89 -31.87
N GLY A 318 -33.60 34.53 -30.74
CA GLY A 318 -34.32 33.98 -29.60
C GLY A 318 -35.21 35.06 -29.00
N LYS A 319 -36.52 34.80 -28.99
CA LYS A 319 -37.53 35.66 -28.35
C LYS A 319 -37.20 35.83 -26.87
N SER A 320 -36.71 37.00 -26.50
CA SER A 320 -36.68 37.45 -25.12
C SER A 320 -38.11 37.77 -24.66
N ASN A 321 -38.66 36.96 -23.76
CA ASN A 321 -39.89 37.29 -23.05
C ASN A 321 -39.63 38.50 -22.13
N HIS A 322 -40.02 39.68 -22.60
CA HIS A 322 -39.95 40.91 -21.83
C HIS A 322 -41.20 41.04 -20.94
N PRO A 323 -41.07 41.34 -19.63
CA PRO A 323 -42.19 41.36 -18.68
C PRO A 323 -43.15 42.56 -18.83
N LEU A 324 -43.22 43.22 -19.99
CA LEU A 324 -44.11 44.36 -20.25
C LEU A 324 -45.32 44.04 -21.15
N TYR A 325 -45.47 42.81 -21.62
CA TYR A 325 -46.56 42.42 -22.53
C TYR A 325 -47.54 41.38 -21.96
N ASN A 326 -47.83 41.44 -20.67
CA ASN A 326 -49.01 40.79 -20.09
C ASN A 326 -49.99 41.86 -19.60
N LYS A 327 -50.77 42.39 -20.54
CA LYS A 327 -52.07 43.01 -20.27
C LYS A 327 -53.03 42.61 -21.38
N GLU A 328 -53.82 41.58 -21.07
CA GLU A 328 -55.28 41.43 -21.26
C GLU A 328 -55.64 39.94 -21.31
#